data_AF-A0A7Y0MS93-F1
#
_entry.id   AF-A0A7Y0MS93-F1
#
_cell.length_a   1.000
_cell.length_b   1.000
_cell.length_c   1.000
_cell.angle_alpha   90.00
_cell.angle_beta   90.00
_cell.angle_gamma   90.00
#
_symmetry.space_group_name_H-M   'P 1'
#
loop_
_entity.id
_entity.type
_entity.pdbx_description
1 polymer ?
#
loop_
_entity_poly.entity_id
_entity_poly.type
_entity_poly.pdbx_seq_one_letter_code
_entity_poly.pdbx_strand_id
1 'polypeptide(L)'
;MTQEHVQVLEDVVYVFFCYKQSRYLEKTLPAALNQTVWPSQLLILDDCSPDDSHKIILSLLEFAPKGLNIEYRHNKQNVGLVSQINSLRGQYQNKLIIVQAGDDIAMPSRVEETYEAWLKNGKPSLIIGGYDKISEQGDVIESFESIKQNKKPYTLENIINRKCAVDGCCAAFTSDVLNEFAPYNKDIINEDRINVLRAFLLNGIHHENKKWIQYRLGGISTFAKETREERYDNTVINAQRELQDLKMNLRDAESKNATKVVSAIKKRMCTAEFMASLSQSKSALYSEAICYFVKTLDYRTVLKVLRRLR
;
A
#
# COMPACT_ATOMS: atom_id res chain seq x y z
N MET A 1 39.15 13.50 9.05
CA MET A 1 38.22 12.95 8.05
C MET A 1 37.16 14.01 7.84
N THR A 2 37.21 14.70 6.70
CA THR A 2 36.17 15.66 6.30
C THR A 2 34.84 14.93 6.30
N GLN A 3 33.90 15.40 7.11
CA GLN A 3 32.53 14.89 7.12
C GLN A 3 31.96 15.20 5.73
N GLU A 4 31.89 14.20 4.84
CA GLU A 4 31.25 14.37 3.54
C GLU A 4 29.82 14.84 3.81
N HIS A 5 29.48 16.02 3.30
CA HIS A 5 28.14 16.55 3.42
C HIS A 5 27.20 15.67 2.59
N VAL A 6 26.42 14.83 3.27
CA VAL A 6 25.35 14.06 2.62
C VAL A 6 24.28 15.03 2.11
N GLN A 7 23.87 14.85 0.86
CA GLN A 7 22.81 15.67 0.27
C GLN A 7 21.48 15.43 0.99
N VAL A 8 20.78 16.51 1.33
CA VAL A 8 19.41 16.46 1.90
C VAL A 8 18.41 16.84 0.83
N LEU A 9 17.39 15.99 0.64
CA LEU A 9 16.28 16.22 -0.26
C LEU A 9 15.13 16.87 0.51
N GLU A 10 15.06 18.20 0.41
CA GLU A 10 14.04 18.99 1.10
C GLU A 10 12.62 18.53 0.76
N ASP A 11 12.36 18.12 -0.48
CA ASP A 11 11.03 17.70 -0.94
C ASP A 11 10.60 16.31 -0.47
N VAL A 12 11.43 15.57 0.29
CA VAL A 12 11.18 14.17 0.64
C VAL A 12 11.01 13.98 2.15
N VAL A 13 10.00 13.19 2.53
CA VAL A 13 9.83 12.63 3.87
C VAL A 13 9.86 11.12 3.76
N TYR A 14 10.61 10.47 4.64
CA TYR A 14 10.68 9.02 4.70
C TYR A 14 9.98 8.51 5.96
N VAL A 15 9.01 7.61 5.82
CA VAL A 15 8.22 7.08 6.93
C VAL A 15 8.46 5.58 7.08
N PHE A 16 8.93 5.19 8.25
CA PHE A 16 9.19 3.81 8.64
C PHE A 16 8.13 3.38 9.65
N PHE A 17 7.29 2.42 9.28
CA PHE A 17 6.23 1.88 10.15
C PHE A 17 6.71 0.60 10.83
N CYS A 18 6.47 0.49 12.14
CA CYS A 18 6.81 -0.67 12.95
C CYS A 18 5.61 -1.14 13.78
N TYR A 19 5.39 -2.45 13.80
CA TYR A 19 4.51 -3.11 14.76
C TYR A 19 4.92 -4.58 14.89
N LYS A 20 5.33 -5.07 16.07
CA LYS A 20 5.73 -6.48 16.30
C LYS A 20 6.86 -7.00 15.40
N GLN A 21 7.88 -6.17 15.16
CA GLN A 21 8.94 -6.46 14.18
C GLN A 21 10.34 -6.48 14.81
N SER A 22 10.44 -6.71 16.13
CA SER A 22 11.70 -6.78 16.89
C SER A 22 12.78 -7.58 16.19
N ARG A 23 12.43 -8.78 15.71
CA ARG A 23 13.32 -9.71 14.99
C ARG A 23 13.92 -9.20 13.67
N TYR A 24 13.38 -8.12 13.10
CA TYR A 24 13.81 -7.62 11.79
C TYR A 24 14.57 -6.29 11.86
N LEU A 25 14.35 -5.53 12.94
CA LEU A 25 14.83 -4.15 13.07
C LEU A 25 16.35 -4.00 12.94
N GLU A 26 17.14 -4.98 13.37
CA GLU A 26 18.61 -4.96 13.25
C GLU A 26 19.09 -4.85 11.79
N LYS A 27 18.31 -5.30 10.82
CA LYS A 27 18.63 -5.17 9.38
C LYS A 27 17.85 -4.04 8.73
N THR A 28 16.59 -3.85 9.09
CA THR A 28 15.67 -2.97 8.35
C THR A 28 15.82 -1.49 8.73
N LEU A 29 16.00 -1.17 10.01
CA LEU A 29 16.14 0.21 10.45
C LEU A 29 17.50 0.80 10.05
N PRO A 30 18.65 0.11 10.19
CA PRO A 30 19.91 0.59 9.64
C PRO A 30 19.87 0.82 8.13
N ALA A 31 19.12 0.02 7.37
CA ALA A 31 18.93 0.25 5.93
C ALA A 31 18.17 1.56 5.64
N ALA A 32 17.21 1.95 6.49
CA ALA A 32 16.53 3.24 6.39
C ALA A 32 17.40 4.42 6.86
N LEU A 33 18.26 4.22 7.87
CA LEU A 33 19.17 5.24 8.40
C LEU A 33 20.34 5.56 7.45
N ASN A 34 20.83 4.57 6.70
CA ASN A 34 22.04 4.68 5.89
C ASN A 34 21.73 4.79 4.39
N GLN A 35 20.84 5.72 4.02
CA GLN A 35 20.55 6.05 2.62
C GLN A 35 21.66 6.94 2.01
N THR A 36 21.90 6.83 0.70
CA THR A 36 22.94 7.61 -0.02
C THR A 36 22.67 9.11 0.00
N VAL A 37 21.40 9.50 0.07
CA VAL A 37 20.92 10.86 0.29
C VAL A 37 19.88 10.84 1.42
N TRP A 38 19.74 11.96 2.13
CA TRP A 38 18.82 12.03 3.27
C TRP A 38 17.50 12.71 2.91
N PRO A 39 16.37 12.24 3.45
CA PRO A 39 15.12 12.99 3.38
C PRO A 39 15.22 14.23 4.28
N SER A 40 14.34 15.21 4.06
CA SER A 40 14.15 16.34 4.99
C SER A 40 13.77 15.87 6.40
N GLN A 41 13.10 14.72 6.50
CA GLN A 41 12.77 14.07 7.76
C GLN A 41 12.63 12.55 7.56
N LEU A 42 13.23 11.77 8.46
CA LEU A 42 12.93 10.36 8.67
C LEU A 42 12.03 10.21 9.90
N LEU A 43 10.79 9.77 9.67
CA LEU A 43 9.79 9.54 10.70
C LEU A 43 9.68 8.04 10.98
N ILE A 44 9.96 7.63 12.21
CA ILE A 44 9.86 6.25 12.67
C ILE A 44 8.63 6.14 13.56
N LEU A 45 7.68 5.28 13.19
CA LEU A 45 6.38 5.15 13.83
C LEU A 45 6.21 3.73 14.38
N ASP A 46 6.28 3.59 15.69
CA ASP A 46 6.02 2.33 16.38
C ASP A 46 4.60 2.30 16.96
N ASP A 47 3.79 1.36 16.49
CA ASP A 47 2.36 1.27 16.80
C ASP A 47 2.06 0.55 18.12
N CYS A 48 2.73 0.99 19.19
CA CYS A 48 2.65 0.35 20.50
C CYS A 48 2.98 -1.15 20.41
N SER A 49 4.12 -1.48 19.81
CA SER A 49 4.56 -2.88 19.70
C SER A 49 4.60 -3.56 21.07
N PRO A 50 3.98 -4.75 21.23
CA PRO A 50 4.02 -5.50 22.48
C PRO A 50 5.29 -6.35 22.66
N ASP A 51 6.17 -6.40 21.66
CA ASP A 51 7.49 -7.03 21.73
C ASP A 51 8.59 -5.99 21.99
N ASP A 52 9.86 -6.41 21.93
CA ASP A 52 10.99 -5.51 22.22
C ASP A 52 11.28 -4.48 21.12
N SER A 53 10.39 -4.28 20.13
CA SER A 53 10.60 -3.33 19.02
C SER A 53 10.95 -1.93 19.50
N HIS A 54 10.23 -1.40 20.49
CA HIS A 54 10.50 -0.08 21.07
C HIS A 54 11.95 0.05 21.58
N LYS A 55 12.41 -0.93 22.37
CA LYS A 55 13.76 -0.93 22.95
C LYS A 55 14.84 -1.03 21.88
N ILE A 56 14.61 -1.91 20.88
CA ILE A 56 15.55 -2.10 19.78
C ILE A 56 15.65 -0.84 18.92
N ILE A 57 14.53 -0.17 18.62
CA ILE A 57 14.52 1.12 17.90
C ILE A 57 15.37 2.14 18.65
N LEU A 58 15.14 2.32 19.96
CA LEU A 58 15.91 3.27 20.76
C LEU A 58 17.42 2.98 20.72
N SER A 59 17.82 1.71 20.85
CA SER A 59 19.23 1.32 20.77
C SER A 59 19.83 1.58 19.40
N LEU A 60 19.13 1.27 18.31
CA LEU A 60 19.62 1.52 16.95
C LEU A 60 19.73 3.01 16.63
N LEU A 61 18.88 3.85 17.22
CA LEU A 61 18.94 5.30 17.06
C LEU A 61 20.18 5.94 17.71
N GLU A 62 20.82 5.29 18.68
CA GLU A 62 22.11 5.75 19.23
C GLU A 62 23.23 5.76 18.18
N PHE A 63 23.10 4.93 17.14
CA PHE A 63 24.04 4.82 16.02
C PHE A 63 23.58 5.57 14.77
N ALA A 64 22.52 6.38 14.86
CA ALA A 64 22.02 7.14 13.73
C ALA A 64 23.09 8.13 13.20
N PRO A 65 23.19 8.33 11.87
CA PRO A 65 24.11 9.31 11.31
C PRO A 65 23.88 10.72 11.87
N LYS A 66 24.96 11.38 12.30
CA LYS A 66 24.89 12.75 12.83
C LYS A 66 24.40 13.71 11.75
N GLY A 67 23.33 14.44 12.05
CA GLY A 67 22.73 15.44 11.15
C GLY A 67 21.50 14.95 10.39
N LEU A 68 21.22 13.64 10.39
CA LEU A 68 19.95 13.12 9.87
C LEU A 68 18.82 13.59 10.79
N ASN A 69 17.82 14.28 10.23
CA ASN A 69 16.65 14.73 10.96
C ASN A 69 15.68 13.56 11.21
N ILE A 70 15.69 13.03 12.43
CA ILE A 70 14.89 11.88 12.82
C ILE A 70 13.84 12.29 13.84
N GLU A 71 12.60 11.87 13.58
CA GLU A 71 11.54 11.88 14.59
C GLU A 71 11.11 10.45 14.87
N TYR A 72 11.13 10.07 16.14
CA TYR A 72 10.58 8.79 16.60
C TYR A 72 9.28 9.03 17.37
N ARG A 73 8.19 8.37 16.94
CA ARG A 73 6.91 8.35 17.65
C ARG A 73 6.59 6.93 18.10
N HIS A 74 6.39 6.76 19.39
CA HIS A 74 5.86 5.55 19.99
C HIS A 74 4.42 5.78 20.43
N ASN A 75 3.46 5.07 19.82
CA ASN A 75 2.05 5.24 20.15
C ASN A 75 1.75 4.69 21.55
N LYS A 76 0.79 5.32 22.25
CA LYS A 76 0.33 4.87 23.58
C LYS A 76 -0.54 3.61 23.54
N GLN A 77 -1.08 3.30 22.36
CA GLN A 77 -1.91 2.13 22.07
C GLN A 77 -1.78 1.80 20.59
N ASN A 78 -2.05 0.55 20.21
CA ASN A 78 -2.10 0.18 18.80
C ASN A 78 -3.31 0.86 18.14
N VAL A 79 -3.05 1.72 17.15
CA VAL A 79 -4.08 2.43 16.39
C VAL A 79 -4.27 1.89 14.97
N GLY A 80 -3.36 1.03 14.50
CA GLY A 80 -3.32 0.45 13.18
C GLY A 80 -2.66 1.35 12.14
N LEU A 81 -2.12 0.72 11.09
CA LEU A 81 -1.39 1.36 9.98
C LEU A 81 -2.16 2.57 9.39
N VAL A 82 -3.45 2.39 9.10
CA VAL A 82 -4.28 3.43 8.49
C VAL A 82 -4.42 4.66 9.39
N SER A 83 -4.54 4.47 10.71
CA SER A 83 -4.56 5.59 11.66
C SER A 83 -3.20 6.29 11.73
N GLN A 84 -2.09 5.55 11.62
CA GLN A 84 -0.75 6.13 11.56
C GLN A 84 -0.57 6.98 10.29
N ILE A 85 -1.02 6.50 9.13
CA ILE A 85 -0.98 7.27 7.88
C ILE A 85 -1.88 8.51 7.98
N ASN A 86 -3.08 8.37 8.55
CA ASN A 86 -3.97 9.51 8.80
C ASN A 86 -3.32 10.57 9.68
N SER A 87 -2.44 10.20 10.61
CA SER A 87 -1.73 11.17 11.45
C SER A 87 -0.84 12.12 10.63
N LEU A 88 -0.35 11.69 9.46
CA LEU A 88 0.51 12.48 8.58
C LEU A 88 -0.27 13.55 7.78
N ARG A 89 -1.59 13.42 7.70
CA ARG A 89 -2.45 14.32 6.93
C ARG A 89 -2.32 15.75 7.45
N GLY A 90 -2.01 16.69 6.56
CA GLY A 90 -1.82 18.10 6.84
C GLY A 90 -0.47 18.47 7.44
N GLN A 91 0.38 17.51 7.83
CA GLN A 91 1.71 17.79 8.38
C GLN A 91 2.70 18.26 7.31
N TYR A 92 2.54 17.77 6.08
CA TYR A 92 3.46 18.01 4.97
C TYR A 92 2.74 18.66 3.80
N GLN A 93 3.43 19.56 3.09
CA GLN A 93 2.94 20.24 1.89
C GLN A 93 3.99 20.13 0.79
N ASN A 94 3.56 19.80 -0.43
CA ASN A 94 4.42 19.62 -1.59
C ASN A 94 5.58 18.62 -1.37
N LYS A 95 5.36 17.59 -0.54
CA LYS A 95 6.38 16.57 -0.24
C LYS A 95 6.06 15.25 -0.93
N LEU A 96 7.09 14.52 -1.32
CA LEU A 96 7.03 13.10 -1.63
C LEU A 96 7.23 12.30 -0.33
N ILE A 97 6.24 11.49 0.04
CA ILE A 97 6.26 10.63 1.21
C ILE A 97 6.63 9.22 0.75
N ILE A 98 7.83 8.76 1.11
CA ILE A 98 8.28 7.39 0.88
C ILE A 98 7.89 6.57 2.11
N VAL A 99 7.28 5.39 1.92
CA VAL A 99 6.85 4.54 3.04
C VAL A 99 7.60 3.21 3.07
N GLN A 100 7.89 2.70 4.26
CA GLN A 100 8.52 1.39 4.46
C GLN A 100 7.91 0.67 5.67
N ALA A 101 7.65 -0.63 5.51
CA ALA A 101 7.34 -1.53 6.62
C ALA A 101 8.63 -2.01 7.31
N GLY A 102 8.60 -2.16 8.63
CA GLY A 102 9.77 -2.47 9.44
C GLY A 102 10.31 -3.90 9.31
N ASP A 103 9.70 -4.75 8.49
CA ASP A 103 10.18 -6.07 8.10
C ASP A 103 10.87 -6.11 6.73
N ASP A 104 10.75 -5.05 5.94
CA ASP A 104 11.37 -4.92 4.61
C ASP A 104 12.72 -4.18 4.69
N ILE A 105 13.66 -4.54 3.81
CA ILE A 105 15.00 -3.96 3.76
C ILE A 105 15.08 -2.98 2.58
N ALA A 106 15.36 -1.70 2.84
CA ALA A 106 15.63 -0.72 1.78
C ALA A 106 16.95 -1.00 1.07
N MET A 107 16.97 -0.80 -0.25
CA MET A 107 18.22 -0.63 -0.98
C MET A 107 18.89 0.70 -0.54
N PRO A 108 20.23 0.79 -0.51
CA PRO A 108 20.92 1.99 -0.02
C PRO A 108 20.58 3.29 -0.78
N SER A 109 20.29 3.19 -2.08
CA SER A 109 19.94 4.31 -2.95
C SER A 109 18.43 4.52 -3.12
N ARG A 110 17.57 3.87 -2.33
CA ARG A 110 16.11 3.90 -2.50
C ARG A 110 15.56 5.33 -2.51
N VAL A 111 15.95 6.16 -1.54
CA VAL A 111 15.44 7.54 -1.42
C VAL A 111 15.82 8.37 -2.64
N GLU A 112 17.10 8.32 -3.02
CA GLU A 112 17.66 9.01 -4.19
C GLU A 112 16.94 8.60 -5.48
N GLU A 113 16.89 7.29 -5.75
CA GLU A 113 16.34 6.77 -7.00
C GLU A 113 14.83 6.97 -7.12
N THR A 114 14.09 6.88 -6.00
CA THR A 114 12.66 7.18 -5.98
C THR A 114 12.42 8.64 -6.31
N TYR A 115 13.22 9.55 -5.74
CA TYR A 115 13.12 10.98 -5.98
C TYR A 115 13.48 11.36 -7.42
N GLU A 116 14.57 10.83 -7.96
CA GLU A 116 14.97 11.04 -9.36
C GLU A 116 13.90 10.54 -10.34
N ALA A 117 13.36 9.34 -10.10
CA ALA A 117 12.28 8.79 -10.91
C ALA A 117 11.01 9.64 -10.80
N TRP A 118 10.69 10.15 -9.61
CA TRP A 118 9.56 11.05 -9.40
C TRP A 118 9.71 12.35 -10.21
N LEU A 119 10.88 13.00 -10.16
CA LEU A 119 11.16 14.20 -10.95
C LEU A 119 11.08 13.94 -12.45
N LYS A 120 11.77 12.90 -12.92
CA LYS A 120 11.86 12.53 -14.33
C LYS A 120 10.50 12.26 -14.97
N ASN A 121 9.56 11.72 -14.20
CA ASN A 121 8.23 11.35 -14.67
C ASN A 121 7.15 12.40 -14.38
N GLY A 122 7.55 13.66 -14.13
CA GLY A 122 6.60 14.78 -14.00
C GLY A 122 5.90 14.85 -12.65
N LYS A 123 6.56 14.37 -11.58
CA LYS A 123 6.06 14.38 -10.20
C LYS A 123 4.68 13.72 -10.03
N PRO A 124 4.50 12.45 -10.45
CA PRO A 124 3.22 11.75 -10.30
C PRO A 124 2.79 11.69 -8.82
N SER A 125 1.48 11.63 -8.57
CA SER A 125 0.96 11.58 -7.19
C SER A 125 1.25 10.27 -6.48
N LEU A 126 1.52 9.20 -7.22
CA LEU A 126 1.97 7.91 -6.71
C LEU A 126 3.06 7.36 -7.63
N ILE A 127 4.17 6.92 -7.04
CA ILE A 127 5.22 6.18 -7.72
C ILE A 127 5.42 4.83 -7.02
N ILE A 128 5.53 3.77 -7.80
CA ILE A 128 5.67 2.39 -7.31
C ILE A 128 6.89 1.76 -7.96
N GLY A 129 7.78 1.20 -7.15
CA GLY A 129 8.94 0.45 -7.62
C GLY A 129 8.74 -1.07 -7.56
N GLY A 130 9.85 -1.78 -7.68
CA GLY A 130 9.95 -3.23 -7.55
C GLY A 130 10.70 -3.68 -6.31
N TYR A 131 10.76 -4.99 -6.13
CA TYR A 131 11.38 -5.63 -4.97
C TYR A 131 11.96 -7.00 -5.32
N ASP A 132 12.97 -7.43 -4.57
CA ASP A 132 13.27 -8.86 -4.41
C ASP A 132 12.29 -9.46 -3.38
N LYS A 133 11.98 -10.75 -3.47
CA LYS A 133 11.33 -11.46 -2.36
C LYS A 133 12.39 -12.12 -1.49
N ILE A 134 12.32 -11.91 -0.19
CA ILE A 134 13.21 -12.53 0.80
C ILE A 134 12.45 -13.42 1.79
N SER A 135 13.15 -14.42 2.33
CA SER A 135 12.67 -15.30 3.39
C SER A 135 12.52 -14.56 4.73
N GLU A 136 11.95 -15.23 5.74
CA GLU A 136 11.94 -14.70 7.10
C GLU A 136 13.35 -14.41 7.65
N GLN A 137 14.37 -15.14 7.18
CA GLN A 137 15.78 -14.97 7.57
C GLN A 137 16.49 -13.86 6.78
N GLY A 138 15.90 -13.45 5.65
CA GLY A 138 16.43 -12.41 4.76
C GLY A 138 17.16 -12.94 3.53
N ASP A 139 17.08 -14.23 3.25
CA ASP A 139 17.67 -14.84 2.05
C ASP A 139 16.79 -14.54 0.83
N VAL A 140 17.39 -14.21 -0.32
CA VAL A 140 16.65 -13.96 -1.56
C VAL A 140 16.00 -15.25 -2.06
N ILE A 141 14.68 -15.25 -2.15
CA ILE A 141 13.85 -16.35 -2.68
C ILE A 141 13.61 -16.16 -4.18
N GLU A 142 13.31 -14.93 -4.60
CA GLU A 142 13.00 -14.59 -5.98
C GLU A 142 13.53 -13.19 -6.26
N SER A 143 14.42 -13.05 -7.25
CA SER A 143 15.00 -11.75 -7.59
C SER A 143 14.05 -10.94 -8.46
N PHE A 144 14.11 -9.62 -8.35
CA PHE A 144 13.33 -8.68 -9.15
C PHE A 144 13.35 -8.99 -10.66
N GLU A 145 14.52 -9.37 -11.20
CA GLU A 145 14.72 -9.68 -12.62
C GLU A 145 13.96 -10.93 -13.07
N SER A 146 13.70 -11.85 -12.14
CA SER A 146 12.94 -13.09 -12.40
C SER A 146 11.42 -12.90 -12.27
N ILE A 147 10.99 -11.82 -11.61
CA ILE A 147 9.56 -11.51 -11.42
C ILE A 147 8.97 -11.03 -12.75
N LYS A 148 7.97 -11.75 -13.26
CA LYS A 148 7.25 -11.35 -14.48
C LYS A 148 6.51 -10.03 -14.29
N GLN A 149 7.02 -8.96 -14.90
CA GLN A 149 6.45 -7.61 -14.86
C GLN A 149 5.28 -7.42 -15.86
N ASN A 150 4.28 -8.31 -15.87
CA ASN A 150 3.09 -8.12 -16.71
C ASN A 150 2.11 -7.10 -16.09
N LYS A 151 2.59 -5.88 -15.88
CA LYS A 151 1.87 -4.80 -15.21
C LYS A 151 0.92 -4.13 -16.20
N LYS A 152 -0.37 -4.13 -15.86
CA LYS A 152 -1.39 -3.46 -16.67
C LYS A 152 -1.29 -1.94 -16.48
N PRO A 153 -1.52 -1.14 -17.54
CA PRO A 153 -1.50 0.32 -17.43
C PRO A 153 -2.59 0.80 -16.46
N TYR A 154 -2.35 1.90 -15.77
CA TYR A 154 -3.27 2.54 -14.81
C TYR A 154 -4.42 3.28 -15.50
N THR A 155 -5.19 2.57 -16.32
CA THR A 155 -6.46 3.09 -16.86
C THR A 155 -7.56 2.99 -15.81
N LEU A 156 -8.59 3.84 -15.90
CA LEU A 156 -9.76 3.75 -15.03
C LEU A 156 -10.35 2.34 -14.99
N GLU A 157 -10.44 1.66 -16.14
CA GLU A 157 -10.93 0.29 -16.21
C GLU A 157 -10.05 -0.67 -15.39
N ASN A 158 -8.74 -0.59 -15.53
CA ASN A 158 -7.83 -1.51 -14.84
C ASN A 158 -7.79 -1.24 -13.33
N ILE A 159 -7.85 0.02 -12.91
CA ILE A 159 -7.91 0.41 -11.49
C ILE A 159 -9.19 -0.13 -10.85
N ILE A 160 -10.36 0.19 -11.43
CA ILE A 160 -11.67 -0.21 -10.89
C ILE A 160 -11.84 -1.73 -10.85
N ASN A 161 -11.25 -2.44 -11.81
CA ASN A 161 -11.30 -3.91 -11.84
C ASN A 161 -10.11 -4.59 -11.14
N ARG A 162 -9.30 -3.85 -10.37
CA ARG A 162 -8.15 -4.36 -9.60
C ARG A 162 -7.14 -5.16 -10.43
N LYS A 163 -6.92 -4.74 -11.68
CA LYS A 163 -5.98 -5.36 -12.63
C LYS A 163 -4.59 -4.72 -12.61
N CYS A 164 -4.44 -3.55 -12.02
CA CYS A 164 -3.16 -2.86 -11.87
C CYS A 164 -2.34 -3.45 -10.73
N ALA A 165 -1.01 -3.30 -10.84
CA ALA A 165 -0.13 -3.46 -9.69
C ALA A 165 -0.44 -2.38 -8.64
N VAL A 166 -0.19 -2.71 -7.38
CA VAL A 166 -0.36 -1.76 -6.26
C VAL A 166 0.93 -1.74 -5.45
N ASP A 167 1.49 -2.92 -5.16
CA ASP A 167 2.81 -3.14 -4.56
C ASP A 167 3.11 -2.11 -3.46
N GLY A 168 2.19 -1.96 -2.49
CA GLY A 168 2.22 -0.90 -1.47
C GLY A 168 3.49 -0.86 -0.62
N CYS A 169 4.19 -2.01 -0.49
CA CYS A 169 5.49 -2.10 0.18
C CYS A 169 6.57 -1.20 -0.46
N CYS A 170 6.45 -0.92 -1.76
CA CYS A 170 7.43 -0.16 -2.55
C CYS A 170 6.86 1.15 -3.09
N ALA A 171 5.84 1.72 -2.42
CA ALA A 171 5.18 2.95 -2.84
C ALA A 171 5.83 4.21 -2.24
N ALA A 172 5.72 5.31 -2.99
CA ALA A 172 5.84 6.67 -2.47
C ALA A 172 4.74 7.54 -3.08
N PHE A 173 4.16 8.45 -2.30
CA PHE A 173 3.05 9.29 -2.75
C PHE A 173 3.22 10.74 -2.32
N THR A 174 2.68 11.66 -3.11
CA THR A 174 2.68 13.09 -2.75
C THR A 174 1.79 13.33 -1.53
N SER A 175 2.15 14.30 -0.68
CA SER A 175 1.33 14.73 0.46
C SER A 175 -0.14 14.98 0.11
N ASP A 176 -0.41 15.40 -1.13
CA ASP A 176 -1.75 15.67 -1.65
C ASP A 176 -2.65 14.43 -1.66
N VAL A 177 -2.10 13.22 -1.78
CA VAL A 177 -2.87 11.97 -1.67
C VAL A 177 -3.53 11.84 -0.28
N LEU A 178 -2.96 12.47 0.74
CA LEU A 178 -3.56 12.56 2.08
C LEU A 178 -4.38 13.84 2.25
N ASN A 179 -3.85 14.98 1.79
CA ASN A 179 -4.38 16.31 2.11
C ASN A 179 -5.65 16.66 1.33
N GLU A 180 -5.74 16.24 0.07
CA GLU A 180 -6.84 16.59 -0.86
C GLU A 180 -8.12 15.80 -0.64
N PHE A 181 -8.10 14.81 0.26
CA PHE A 181 -9.19 13.88 0.49
C PHE A 181 -9.51 13.74 1.98
N ALA A 182 -10.65 13.09 2.27
CA ALA A 182 -11.01 12.75 3.64
C ALA A 182 -9.99 11.75 4.25
N PRO A 183 -9.82 11.70 5.57
CA PRO A 183 -9.01 10.65 6.20
C PRO A 183 -9.57 9.26 5.85
N TYR A 184 -8.70 8.25 5.84
CA TYR A 184 -9.13 6.86 5.70
C TYR A 184 -10.04 6.46 6.85
N ASN A 185 -11.06 5.66 6.55
CA ASN A 185 -11.86 5.03 7.59
C ASN A 185 -11.03 3.92 8.28
N LYS A 186 -11.30 3.68 9.56
CA LYS A 186 -10.54 2.70 10.37
C LYS A 186 -10.69 1.24 9.90
N ASP A 187 -11.72 0.94 9.13
CA ASP A 187 -12.02 -0.39 8.57
C ASP A 187 -11.34 -0.66 7.23
N ILE A 188 -10.60 0.32 6.68
CA ILE A 188 -9.77 0.12 5.48
C ILE A 188 -8.58 -0.78 5.84
N ILE A 189 -8.40 -1.83 5.05
CA ILE A 189 -7.28 -2.77 5.17
C ILE A 189 -6.27 -2.57 4.02
N ASN A 190 -6.74 -2.14 2.84
CA ASN A 190 -5.92 -1.97 1.64
C ASN A 190 -5.83 -0.47 1.27
N GLU A 191 -5.16 0.33 2.10
CA GLU A 191 -5.00 1.76 1.86
C GLU A 191 -4.24 2.05 0.55
N ASP A 192 -3.35 1.16 0.16
CA ASP A 192 -2.61 1.20 -1.09
C ASP A 192 -3.55 1.21 -2.31
N ARG A 193 -4.65 0.45 -2.27
CA ARG A 193 -5.70 0.45 -3.32
C ARG A 193 -6.49 1.75 -3.38
N ILE A 194 -6.71 2.40 -2.24
CA ILE A 194 -7.32 3.74 -2.18
C ILE A 194 -6.37 4.75 -2.83
N ASN A 195 -5.08 4.67 -2.50
CA ASN A 195 -4.06 5.58 -3.00
C ASN A 195 -3.90 5.53 -4.51
N VAL A 196 -4.05 4.36 -5.12
CA VAL A 196 -4.05 4.25 -6.60
C VAL A 196 -5.16 5.09 -7.23
N LEU A 197 -6.39 5.05 -6.69
CA LEU A 197 -7.48 5.88 -7.24
C LEU A 197 -7.27 7.36 -6.92
N ARG A 198 -6.86 7.70 -5.69
CA ARG A 198 -6.57 9.08 -5.31
C ARG A 198 -5.51 9.70 -6.21
N ALA A 199 -4.43 8.98 -6.47
CA ALA A 199 -3.39 9.41 -7.38
C ALA A 199 -3.92 9.55 -8.82
N PHE A 200 -4.81 8.65 -9.27
CA PHE A 200 -5.46 8.76 -10.58
C PHE A 200 -6.35 10.01 -10.72
N LEU A 201 -6.99 10.44 -9.61
CA LEU A 201 -7.77 11.68 -9.54
C LEU A 201 -6.91 12.94 -9.41
N LEU A 202 -5.61 12.77 -9.10
CA LEU A 202 -4.61 13.84 -9.01
C LEU A 202 -3.67 13.77 -10.22
N ASN A 203 -2.34 13.77 -9.99
CA ASN A 203 -1.32 13.82 -11.04
C ASN A 203 -0.88 12.43 -11.55
N GLY A 204 -1.75 11.43 -11.45
CA GLY A 204 -1.53 10.09 -12.00
C GLY A 204 -0.57 9.21 -11.19
N ILE A 205 -0.28 8.04 -11.76
CA ILE A 205 0.57 6.99 -11.18
C ILE A 205 1.69 6.67 -12.16
N HIS A 206 2.91 6.53 -11.64
CA HIS A 206 4.03 5.97 -12.39
C HIS A 206 4.50 4.66 -11.76
N HIS A 207 4.88 3.71 -12.61
CA HIS A 207 5.50 2.47 -12.16
C HIS A 207 6.94 2.42 -12.69
N GLU A 208 7.90 2.45 -11.78
CA GLU A 208 9.32 2.41 -12.12
C GLU A 208 9.79 0.94 -12.18
N ASN A 209 10.43 0.57 -13.29
CA ASN A 209 10.98 -0.78 -13.45
C ASN A 209 12.34 -0.89 -12.76
N LYS A 210 12.38 -0.65 -11.45
CA LYS A 210 13.60 -0.68 -10.64
C LYS A 210 13.32 -1.25 -9.26
N LYS A 211 14.26 -2.04 -8.73
CA LYS A 211 14.19 -2.58 -7.36
C LYS A 211 14.59 -1.50 -6.35
N TRP A 212 13.75 -1.29 -5.34
CA TRP A 212 14.06 -0.37 -4.24
C TRP A 212 14.05 -1.01 -2.87
N ILE A 213 13.47 -2.20 -2.72
CA ILE A 213 13.47 -2.94 -1.45
C ILE A 213 13.71 -4.43 -1.66
N GLN A 214 13.99 -5.12 -0.56
CA GLN A 214 13.82 -6.55 -0.42
C GLN A 214 12.59 -6.79 0.47
N TYR A 215 11.53 -7.34 -0.14
CA TYR A 215 10.22 -7.56 0.46
C TYR A 215 10.13 -8.92 1.16
N ARG A 216 9.73 -8.93 2.43
CA ARG A 216 9.72 -10.15 3.24
C ARG A 216 8.44 -10.98 3.07
N LEU A 217 8.60 -12.26 2.72
CA LEU A 217 7.53 -13.24 2.78
C LEU A 217 7.40 -13.80 4.20
N GLY A 218 6.18 -13.97 4.70
CA GLY A 218 5.92 -14.41 6.08
C GLY A 218 5.95 -13.28 7.10
N GLY A 219 6.01 -12.03 6.65
CA GLY A 219 5.73 -10.86 7.47
C GLY A 219 4.29 -10.86 8.01
N ILE A 220 3.98 -9.90 8.88
CA ILE A 220 2.71 -9.86 9.65
C ILE A 220 1.47 -9.85 8.75
N SER A 221 1.61 -9.37 7.51
CA SER A 221 0.54 -9.24 6.52
C SER A 221 0.38 -10.46 5.60
N THR A 222 1.19 -11.52 5.73
CA THR A 222 1.17 -12.66 4.80
C THR A 222 0.14 -13.71 5.25
N PHE A 223 -0.86 -13.99 4.40
CA PHE A 223 -1.84 -15.06 4.62
C PHE A 223 -1.23 -16.45 4.37
N ALA A 224 -1.61 -17.44 5.19
CA ALA A 224 -1.23 -18.84 5.02
C ALA A 224 -1.88 -19.47 3.76
N LYS A 225 -1.36 -20.62 3.31
CA LYS A 225 -1.91 -21.37 2.15
C LYS A 225 -3.35 -21.82 2.42
N GLU A 226 -4.24 -21.60 1.45
CA GLU A 226 -5.69 -21.76 1.62
C GLU A 226 -6.25 -23.16 1.24
N THR A 227 -7.14 -23.70 2.08
CA THR A 227 -8.03 -24.83 1.76
C THR A 227 -9.13 -24.42 0.76
N ARG A 228 -9.97 -25.36 0.30
CA ARG A 228 -11.06 -25.06 -0.66
C ARG A 228 -12.20 -24.25 -0.02
N GLU A 229 -12.51 -24.52 1.24
CA GLU A 229 -13.55 -23.81 2.01
C GLU A 229 -13.10 -22.39 2.35
N GLU A 230 -11.83 -22.24 2.75
CA GLU A 230 -11.18 -20.93 2.92
C GLU A 230 -11.23 -20.09 1.63
N ARG A 231 -11.08 -20.69 0.44
CA ARG A 231 -11.21 -19.96 -0.83
C ARG A 231 -12.59 -19.34 -1.06
N TYR A 232 -13.65 -20.00 -0.59
CA TYR A 232 -15.02 -19.48 -0.68
C TYR A 232 -15.16 -18.27 0.25
N ASP A 233 -14.84 -18.46 1.52
CA ASP A 233 -14.95 -17.42 2.54
C ASP A 233 -14.05 -16.23 2.19
N ASN A 234 -12.84 -16.47 1.68
CA ASN A 234 -11.93 -15.44 1.20
C ASN A 234 -12.48 -14.69 -0.01
N THR A 235 -13.28 -15.32 -0.88
CA THR A 235 -13.91 -14.61 -2.00
C THR A 235 -14.94 -13.60 -1.48
N VAL A 236 -15.78 -14.01 -0.53
CA VAL A 236 -16.78 -13.15 0.11
C VAL A 236 -16.11 -12.06 0.94
N ILE A 237 -15.15 -12.40 1.79
CA ILE A 237 -14.38 -11.46 2.62
C ILE A 237 -13.66 -10.43 1.75
N ASN A 238 -13.00 -10.85 0.67
CA ASN A 238 -12.32 -9.92 -0.23
C ASN A 238 -13.30 -9.00 -0.96
N ALA A 239 -14.51 -9.47 -1.29
CA ALA A 239 -15.56 -8.63 -1.87
C ALA A 239 -16.12 -7.64 -0.85
N GLN A 240 -16.28 -8.04 0.42
CA GLN A 240 -16.67 -7.14 1.51
C GLN A 240 -15.62 -6.05 1.76
N ARG A 241 -14.34 -6.42 1.79
CA ARG A 241 -13.21 -5.48 1.87
C ARG A 241 -13.22 -4.53 0.67
N GLU A 242 -13.41 -5.08 -0.54
CA GLU A 242 -13.54 -4.27 -1.75
C GLU A 242 -14.68 -3.28 -1.69
N LEU A 243 -15.81 -3.66 -1.12
CA LEU A 243 -16.95 -2.76 -0.97
C LEU A 243 -16.64 -1.57 -0.05
N GLN A 244 -15.88 -1.77 1.03
CA GLN A 244 -15.42 -0.65 1.86
C GLN A 244 -14.45 0.24 1.10
N ASP A 245 -13.51 -0.35 0.36
CA ASP A 245 -12.58 0.40 -0.46
C ASP A 245 -13.32 1.26 -1.51
N LEU A 246 -14.33 0.68 -2.18
CA LEU A 246 -15.14 1.35 -3.19
C LEU A 246 -16.02 2.46 -2.61
N LYS A 247 -16.57 2.31 -1.40
CA LYS A 247 -17.33 3.38 -0.73
C LYS A 247 -16.46 4.60 -0.46
N MET A 248 -15.22 4.38 -0.03
CA MET A 248 -14.27 5.47 0.20
C MET A 248 -13.86 6.13 -1.12
N ASN A 249 -13.48 5.33 -2.10
CA ASN A 249 -13.18 5.78 -3.45
C ASN A 249 -14.33 6.55 -4.11
N LEU A 250 -15.59 6.17 -3.85
CA LEU A 250 -16.76 6.88 -4.33
C LEU A 250 -16.81 8.31 -3.77
N ARG A 251 -16.62 8.47 -2.45
CA ARG A 251 -16.57 9.77 -1.79
C ARG A 251 -15.43 10.63 -2.33
N ASP A 252 -14.26 10.03 -2.53
CA ASP A 252 -13.09 10.73 -3.09
C ASP A 252 -13.38 11.22 -4.53
N ALA A 253 -13.96 10.37 -5.38
CA ALA A 253 -14.34 10.74 -6.75
C ALA A 253 -15.45 11.80 -6.80
N GLU A 254 -16.43 11.74 -5.89
CA GLU A 254 -17.49 12.74 -5.75
C GLU A 254 -16.90 14.09 -5.32
N SER A 255 -15.95 14.11 -4.36
CA SER A 255 -15.27 15.33 -3.91
C SER A 255 -14.48 16.05 -5.01
N LYS A 256 -14.04 15.30 -6.03
CA LYS A 256 -13.34 15.81 -7.22
C LYS A 256 -14.26 16.03 -8.43
N ASN A 257 -15.58 15.89 -8.27
CA ASN A 257 -16.56 15.99 -9.36
C ASN A 257 -16.26 15.06 -10.56
N ALA A 258 -15.61 13.92 -10.32
CA ALA A 258 -15.14 13.00 -11.36
C ALA A 258 -16.25 12.05 -11.83
N THR A 259 -17.25 12.59 -12.54
CA THR A 259 -18.51 11.88 -12.91
C THR A 259 -18.30 10.53 -13.60
N LYS A 260 -17.31 10.43 -14.50
CA LYS A 260 -16.95 9.16 -15.18
C LYS A 260 -16.42 8.11 -14.19
N VAL A 261 -15.62 8.54 -13.22
CA VAL A 261 -15.05 7.68 -12.17
C VAL A 261 -16.16 7.23 -11.21
N VAL A 262 -17.02 8.14 -10.79
CA VAL A 262 -18.21 7.85 -9.96
C VAL A 262 -19.08 6.78 -10.61
N SER A 263 -19.39 6.91 -11.90
CA SER A 263 -20.18 5.92 -12.64
C SER A 263 -19.50 4.54 -12.69
N ALA A 264 -18.19 4.51 -12.94
CA ALA A 264 -17.41 3.27 -12.96
C ALA A 264 -17.37 2.58 -11.58
N ILE A 265 -17.20 3.35 -10.50
CA ILE A 265 -17.23 2.84 -9.12
C ILE A 265 -18.60 2.25 -8.80
N LYS A 266 -19.69 2.98 -9.06
CA LYS A 266 -21.06 2.49 -8.80
C LYS A 266 -21.35 1.18 -9.53
N LYS A 267 -20.91 1.07 -10.79
CA LYS A 267 -21.02 -0.19 -11.54
C LYS A 267 -20.23 -1.33 -10.88
N ARG A 268 -19.00 -1.08 -10.43
CA ARG A 268 -18.17 -2.08 -9.75
C ARG A 268 -18.73 -2.46 -8.38
N MET A 269 -19.30 -1.50 -7.64
CA MET A 269 -19.97 -1.75 -6.37
C MET A 269 -21.10 -2.75 -6.52
N CYS A 270 -21.93 -2.68 -7.57
CA CYS A 270 -22.95 -3.70 -7.82
C CYS A 270 -22.35 -5.11 -7.93
N THR A 271 -21.18 -5.25 -8.57
CA THR A 271 -20.48 -6.54 -8.66
C THR A 271 -19.90 -6.96 -7.32
N ALA A 272 -19.29 -6.05 -6.57
CA ALA A 272 -18.74 -6.33 -5.25
C ALA A 272 -19.84 -6.71 -4.24
N GLU A 273 -20.99 -6.03 -4.27
CA GLU A 273 -22.18 -6.35 -3.47
C GLU A 273 -22.67 -7.77 -3.76
N PHE A 274 -22.81 -8.13 -5.04
CA PHE A 274 -23.19 -9.49 -5.43
C PHE A 274 -22.18 -10.54 -4.94
N MET A 275 -20.88 -10.26 -5.06
CA MET A 275 -19.83 -11.16 -4.59
C MET A 275 -19.79 -11.25 -3.05
N ALA A 276 -20.10 -10.17 -2.35
CA ALA A 276 -20.14 -10.10 -0.90
C ALA A 276 -21.40 -10.73 -0.31
N SER A 277 -22.48 -10.86 -1.09
CA SER A 277 -23.72 -11.50 -0.67
C SER A 277 -23.72 -13.01 -0.89
N LEU A 278 -22.70 -13.58 -1.55
CA LEU A 278 -22.68 -15.00 -1.89
C LEU A 278 -22.89 -15.84 -0.63
N SER A 279 -23.87 -16.74 -0.71
CA SER A 279 -24.13 -17.77 0.31
C SER A 279 -23.57 -19.13 -0.08
N GLN A 280 -23.13 -19.94 0.90
CA GLN A 280 -22.66 -21.31 0.66
C GLN A 280 -23.80 -22.23 0.19
N SER A 281 -25.07 -21.83 0.40
CA SER A 281 -26.23 -22.56 -0.10
C SER A 281 -26.41 -22.39 -1.60
N LYS A 282 -26.48 -23.51 -2.34
CA LYS A 282 -26.69 -23.51 -3.80
C LYS A 282 -27.98 -22.78 -4.22
N SER A 283 -29.07 -22.92 -3.47
CA SER A 283 -30.34 -22.26 -3.81
C SER A 283 -30.26 -20.74 -3.65
N ALA A 284 -29.60 -20.27 -2.59
CA ALA A 284 -29.36 -18.85 -2.35
C ALA A 284 -28.43 -18.24 -3.42
N LEU A 285 -27.37 -18.96 -3.80
CA LEU A 285 -26.44 -18.54 -4.86
C LEU A 285 -27.14 -18.28 -6.20
N TYR A 286 -28.06 -19.15 -6.62
CA TYR A 286 -28.81 -18.94 -7.87
C TYR A 286 -29.77 -17.74 -7.77
N SER A 287 -30.41 -17.54 -6.62
CA SER A 287 -31.27 -16.38 -6.37
C SER A 287 -30.48 -15.07 -6.46
N GLU A 288 -29.34 -15.00 -5.79
CA GLU A 288 -28.44 -13.82 -5.81
C GLU A 288 -27.93 -13.53 -7.23
N ALA A 289 -27.56 -14.57 -7.97
CA ALA A 289 -27.12 -14.46 -9.36
C ALA A 289 -28.21 -13.90 -10.29
N ILE A 290 -29.46 -14.34 -10.10
CA ILE A 290 -30.61 -13.82 -10.85
C ILE A 290 -30.86 -12.35 -10.48
N CYS A 291 -30.85 -12.00 -9.19
CA CYS A 291 -31.01 -10.61 -8.74
C CYS A 291 -29.96 -9.69 -9.36
N TYR A 292 -28.68 -10.08 -9.35
CA TYR A 292 -27.60 -9.32 -9.98
C TYR A 292 -27.80 -9.20 -11.50
N PHE A 293 -28.17 -10.29 -12.17
CA PHE A 293 -28.42 -10.26 -13.62
C PHE A 293 -29.57 -9.32 -13.98
N VAL A 294 -30.68 -9.35 -13.26
CA VAL A 294 -31.82 -8.46 -13.51
C VAL A 294 -31.42 -6.99 -13.30
N LYS A 295 -30.59 -6.70 -12.28
CA LYS A 295 -30.12 -5.34 -11.97
C LYS A 295 -29.11 -4.79 -12.98
N THR A 296 -28.27 -5.65 -13.57
CA THR A 296 -27.08 -5.20 -14.34
C THR A 296 -27.03 -5.66 -15.80
N LEU A 297 -27.82 -6.67 -16.16
CA LEU A 297 -27.81 -7.39 -17.43
C LEU A 297 -26.44 -8.03 -17.78
N ASP A 298 -25.56 -8.21 -16.78
CA ASP A 298 -24.21 -8.75 -16.96
C ASP A 298 -24.16 -10.27 -16.74
N TYR A 299 -24.64 -11.01 -17.74
CA TYR A 299 -24.63 -12.48 -17.70
C TYR A 299 -23.20 -13.07 -17.67
N ARG A 300 -22.20 -12.35 -18.17
CA ARG A 300 -20.81 -12.85 -18.23
C ARG A 300 -20.22 -12.96 -16.84
N THR A 301 -20.45 -11.97 -15.98
CA THR A 301 -20.02 -12.00 -14.58
C THR A 301 -20.75 -13.11 -13.83
N VAL A 302 -22.06 -13.26 -14.02
CA VAL A 302 -22.82 -14.36 -13.41
C VAL A 302 -22.24 -15.72 -13.77
N LEU A 303 -22.00 -15.98 -15.06
CA LEU A 303 -21.40 -17.23 -15.51
C LEU A 303 -20.02 -17.48 -14.93
N LYS A 304 -19.18 -16.44 -14.81
CA LYS A 304 -17.84 -16.55 -14.20
C LYS A 304 -17.92 -16.92 -12.73
N VAL A 305 -18.81 -16.27 -11.97
CA VAL A 305 -18.99 -16.54 -10.54
C VAL A 305 -19.53 -17.95 -10.32
N LEU A 306 -20.59 -18.34 -11.03
CA LEU A 306 -21.15 -19.68 -10.93
C LEU A 306 -20.15 -20.78 -11.34
N ARG A 307 -19.26 -20.53 -12.32
CA ARG A 307 -18.18 -21.47 -12.67
C ARG A 307 -17.10 -21.56 -11.60
N ARG A 308 -16.75 -20.44 -10.96
CA ARG A 308 -15.70 -20.39 -9.92
C ARG A 308 -16.13 -21.09 -8.63
N LEU A 309 -17.43 -21.20 -8.38
CA LEU A 309 -18.02 -21.78 -7.16
C LEU A 309 -18.55 -23.21 -7.34
N ARG A 310 -18.49 -23.78 -8.56
CA ARG A 310 -18.72 -25.22 -8.82
C ARG A 310 -17.49 -26.03 -8.41
#